data_AF-A0A963B2X7-F1
#
_entry.id   AF-A0A963B2X7-F1
#
_cell.length_a   1.000
_cell.length_b   1.000
_cell.length_c   1.000
_cell.angle_alpha   90.00
_cell.angle_beta   90.00
_cell.angle_gamma   90.00
#
_symmetry.space_group_name_H-M   'P 1'
#
loop_
_entity.id
_entity.type
_entity.pdbx_description
1 polymer ?
#
loop_
_entity_poly.entity_id
_entity_poly.type
_entity_poly.pdbx_seq_one_letter_code
_entity_poly.pdbx_strand_id
1 'polypeptide(L)'
;MEHPAATFGLTILFAYQLAACSIQDPGNSRPETETQAGGKALTGCAQVGPLTCELPPLQDLSAEACAMLRSCLEGRQFGDQLIEQVIDCDTPVLSAASGQGMAAAVAAQLQVDGPPSYGAYLFIHLQQGWCPADILLEPAWDHGGYCESQHAFRWEAGATDSGAELHVVSERICHMPLDQEEIAAGESDIAMSECRRTQYGLAGNLVTIISQFDTEGPCQSR
;
A
#
# COMPACT_ATOMS: atom_id res chain seq x y z
N MET A 1 -4.78 -45.02 -71.61
CA MET A 1 -4.41 -46.38 -72.04
C MET A 1 -3.18 -46.77 -71.25
N GLU A 2 -3.22 -48.00 -70.72
CA GLU A 2 -2.06 -48.83 -70.34
C GLU A 2 -1.35 -48.56 -68.99
N HIS A 3 -1.82 -49.30 -67.98
CA HIS A 3 -0.99 -50.07 -67.02
C HIS A 3 -0.25 -51.22 -67.75
N PRO A 4 0.61 -52.07 -67.11
CA PRO A 4 1.46 -52.00 -65.90
C PRO A 4 2.87 -52.66 -66.09
N ALA A 5 3.72 -52.65 -65.06
CA ALA A 5 4.63 -53.76 -64.66
C ALA A 5 5.26 -53.40 -63.28
N ALA A 6 4.99 -54.10 -62.16
CA ALA A 6 5.46 -55.44 -61.77
C ALA A 6 7.01 -55.46 -61.62
N THR A 7 7.68 -55.90 -60.55
CA THR A 7 7.34 -56.75 -59.40
C THR A 7 8.52 -56.80 -58.40
N PHE A 8 8.27 -57.27 -57.17
CA PHE A 8 9.19 -57.86 -56.16
C PHE A 8 10.37 -56.97 -55.67
N GLY A 9 10.63 -56.75 -54.38
CA GLY A 9 10.22 -57.41 -53.15
C GLY A 9 11.45 -57.43 -52.24
N LEU A 10 11.37 -56.87 -51.03
CA LEU A 10 12.06 -57.37 -49.84
C LEU A 10 11.61 -56.53 -48.64
N THR A 11 10.91 -57.16 -47.71
CA THR A 11 10.65 -56.63 -46.38
C THR A 11 11.91 -56.85 -45.54
N ILE A 12 12.57 -55.78 -45.11
CA ILE A 12 13.47 -55.82 -43.95
C ILE A 12 12.96 -54.79 -42.96
N LEU A 13 12.39 -55.31 -41.86
CA LEU A 13 12.10 -54.56 -40.64
C LEU A 13 13.43 -54.21 -39.97
N PHE A 14 13.82 -52.94 -40.01
CA PHE A 14 14.78 -52.37 -39.08
C PHE A 14 14.09 -51.27 -38.30
N ALA A 15 13.72 -51.58 -37.07
CA ALA A 15 13.38 -50.60 -36.06
C ALA A 15 14.67 -49.86 -35.69
N TYR A 16 14.90 -48.70 -36.31
CA TYR A 16 15.88 -47.73 -35.85
C TYR A 16 15.12 -46.58 -35.19
N GLN A 17 15.27 -46.49 -33.87
CA GLN A 17 14.85 -45.32 -33.12
C GLN A 17 15.69 -44.13 -33.58
N LEU A 18 15.01 -43.14 -34.16
CA LEU A 18 15.58 -41.84 -34.46
C LEU A 18 15.80 -41.11 -33.14
N ALA A 19 17.03 -41.15 -32.64
CA ALA A 19 17.58 -40.06 -31.86
C ALA A 19 17.78 -38.88 -32.82
N ALA A 20 16.75 -38.03 -32.93
CA ALA A 20 16.88 -36.74 -33.58
C ALA A 20 17.61 -35.78 -32.64
N CYS A 21 18.89 -35.56 -32.92
CA CYS A 21 19.58 -34.34 -32.54
C CYS A 21 18.89 -33.17 -33.25
N SER A 22 18.17 -32.33 -32.50
CA SER A 22 17.74 -31.01 -32.98
C SER A 22 18.42 -29.93 -32.15
N ILE A 23 19.43 -29.33 -32.78
CA ILE A 23 19.67 -27.88 -32.90
C ILE A 23 19.40 -27.05 -31.63
N GLN A 24 20.49 -26.65 -30.99
CA GLN A 24 20.57 -25.54 -30.04
C GLN A 24 20.22 -24.22 -30.73
N ASP A 25 19.29 -23.48 -30.13
CA ASP A 25 19.30 -22.02 -30.08
C ASP A 25 18.93 -21.59 -28.64
N PRO A 26 19.54 -20.54 -28.06
CA PRO A 26 19.64 -20.35 -26.62
C PRO A 26 18.45 -19.56 -26.07
N GLY A 27 17.54 -20.26 -25.40
CA GLY A 27 16.43 -19.66 -24.65
C GLY A 27 16.52 -20.05 -23.17
N ASN A 28 17.40 -19.34 -22.46
CA ASN A 28 17.61 -19.32 -21.01
C ASN A 28 16.46 -19.93 -20.15
N SER A 29 16.48 -21.26 -19.96
CA SER A 29 15.61 -21.97 -19.02
C SER A 29 16.49 -22.42 -17.86
N ARG A 30 16.52 -21.58 -16.82
CA ARG A 30 17.27 -21.81 -15.58
C ARG A 30 16.62 -22.99 -14.83
N PRO A 31 17.40 -23.91 -14.24
CA PRO A 31 16.87 -25.08 -13.55
C PRO A 31 16.04 -24.67 -12.33
N GLU A 32 14.81 -25.19 -12.25
CA GLU A 32 13.97 -25.14 -11.05
C GLU A 32 14.68 -25.90 -9.93
N THR A 33 15.41 -25.15 -9.11
CA THR A 33 15.83 -25.63 -7.80
C THR A 33 14.62 -25.43 -6.90
N GLU A 34 13.89 -26.52 -6.65
CA GLU A 34 12.89 -26.61 -5.59
C GLU A 34 13.62 -26.40 -4.25
N THR A 35 13.81 -25.13 -3.89
CA THR A 35 14.10 -24.77 -2.51
C THR A 35 12.76 -24.90 -1.80
N GLN A 36 12.60 -26.02 -1.11
CA GLN A 36 11.56 -26.19 -0.12
C GLN A 36 11.71 -25.04 0.88
N ALA A 37 10.96 -23.94 0.65
CA ALA A 37 10.88 -22.85 1.59
C ALA A 37 10.23 -23.43 2.83
N GLY A 38 11.04 -23.72 3.85
CA GLY A 38 10.55 -23.87 5.21
C GLY A 38 9.86 -22.57 5.57
N GLY A 39 8.55 -22.49 5.34
CA GLY A 39 7.72 -21.34 5.64
C GLY A 39 7.73 -21.13 7.15
N LYS A 40 8.61 -20.27 7.62
CA LYS A 40 8.50 -19.72 8.97
C LYS A 40 7.28 -18.81 8.92
N ALA A 41 6.21 -19.16 9.63
CA ALA A 41 5.09 -18.28 9.82
C ALA A 41 5.61 -16.97 10.44
N LEU A 42 5.69 -15.91 9.65
CA LEU A 42 6.00 -14.59 10.17
C LEU A 42 4.72 -14.04 10.82
N THR A 43 4.73 -13.98 12.15
CA THR A 43 3.78 -13.21 12.97
C THR A 43 4.02 -11.73 12.71
N GLY A 44 3.36 -11.16 11.69
CA GLY A 44 3.60 -9.80 11.22
C GLY A 44 2.30 -9.06 10.90
N CYS A 45 2.44 -7.75 10.73
CA CYS A 45 1.38 -6.87 10.28
C CYS A 45 0.82 -7.27 8.91
N ALA A 46 -0.45 -6.91 8.64
CA ALA A 46 -1.21 -7.38 7.48
C ALA A 46 -0.38 -7.35 6.19
N GLN A 47 -0.31 -8.48 5.50
CA GLN A 47 0.58 -8.72 4.36
C GLN A 47 0.06 -8.19 3.02
N VAL A 48 -1.02 -7.39 3.02
CA VAL A 48 -1.68 -6.94 1.79
C VAL A 48 -2.07 -5.48 1.94
N GLY A 49 -1.47 -4.60 1.15
CA GLY A 49 -1.75 -3.17 1.13
C GLY A 49 -0.55 -2.35 0.65
N PRO A 50 -0.70 -1.06 0.35
CA PRO A 50 0.42 -0.21 -0.09
C PRO A 50 1.53 -0.11 0.96
N LEU A 51 1.19 -0.21 2.25
CA LEU A 51 2.13 -0.16 3.37
C LEU A 51 2.70 -1.52 3.79
N THR A 52 2.54 -2.58 3.01
CA THR A 52 3.08 -3.89 3.42
C THR A 52 4.60 -3.80 3.63
N CYS A 53 5.02 -4.04 4.87
CA CYS A 53 6.41 -4.13 5.31
C CYS A 53 6.49 -5.27 6.33
N GLU A 54 7.52 -6.11 6.23
CA GLU A 54 7.70 -7.27 7.12
C GLU A 54 8.29 -6.82 8.47
N LEU A 55 7.48 -6.11 9.25
CA LEU A 55 7.85 -5.68 10.60
C LEU A 55 6.96 -6.32 11.67
N PRO A 56 7.52 -6.56 12.87
CA PRO A 56 6.72 -7.01 14.00
C PRO A 56 5.73 -5.92 14.42
N PRO A 57 4.57 -6.30 14.98
CA PRO A 57 3.62 -5.33 15.54
C PRO A 57 4.23 -4.49 16.67
N LEU A 58 3.94 -3.19 16.70
CA LEU A 58 4.40 -2.30 17.77
C LEU A 58 3.60 -2.52 19.05
N GLN A 59 4.26 -2.38 20.19
CA GLN A 59 3.58 -2.38 21.48
C GLN A 59 3.24 -0.94 21.89
N ASP A 60 4.12 0.01 21.59
CA ASP A 60 3.90 1.43 21.85
C ASP A 60 3.90 2.23 20.54
N LEU A 61 2.69 2.52 20.04
CA LEU A 61 2.53 3.31 18.83
C LEU A 61 3.15 4.71 18.98
N SER A 62 3.02 5.34 20.15
CA SER A 62 3.46 6.73 20.35
C SER A 62 4.98 6.88 20.27
N ALA A 63 5.71 5.86 20.73
CA ALA A 63 7.17 5.86 20.70
C ALA A 63 7.74 5.32 19.37
N GLU A 64 7.04 4.39 18.71
CA GLU A 64 7.64 3.57 17.66
C GLU A 64 7.06 3.81 16.25
N ALA A 65 5.91 4.48 16.12
CA ALA A 65 5.23 4.64 14.83
C ALA A 65 6.12 5.29 13.75
N CYS A 66 6.85 6.36 14.09
CA CYS A 66 7.67 7.05 13.12
C CYS A 66 8.86 6.20 12.62
N ALA A 67 9.47 5.42 13.51
CA ALA A 67 10.54 4.49 13.14
C ALA A 67 10.02 3.36 12.24
N MET A 68 8.80 2.88 12.51
CA MET A 68 8.12 1.93 11.65
C MET A 68 7.82 2.52 10.27
N LEU A 69 7.27 3.74 10.20
CA LEU A 69 7.02 4.43 8.93
C LEU A 69 8.30 4.60 8.11
N ARG A 70 9.41 5.03 8.73
CA ARG A 70 10.73 5.08 8.06
C ARG A 70 11.07 3.74 7.42
N SER A 71 10.98 2.67 8.20
CA SER A 71 11.28 1.31 7.76
C SER A 71 10.33 0.81 6.65
N CYS A 72 9.08 1.27 6.64
CA CYS A 72 8.06 0.84 5.69
C CYS A 72 7.99 1.69 4.42
N LEU A 73 8.55 2.90 4.41
CA LEU A 73 8.36 3.88 3.33
C LEU A 73 9.65 4.28 2.62
N GLU A 74 10.76 4.45 3.35
CA GLU A 74 12.00 4.99 2.77
C GLU A 74 12.55 4.09 1.66
N GLY A 75 12.93 4.70 0.55
CA GLY A 75 13.42 4.02 -0.65
C GLY A 75 12.33 3.32 -1.46
N ARG A 76 11.04 3.51 -1.14
CA ARG A 76 9.93 2.89 -1.89
C ARG A 76 9.26 3.86 -2.84
N GLN A 77 8.84 3.31 -3.97
CA GLN A 77 8.04 3.99 -4.97
C GLN A 77 6.55 3.87 -4.65
N PHE A 78 5.84 4.99 -4.64
CA PHE A 78 4.38 5.08 -4.58
C PHE A 78 3.87 5.89 -5.77
N GLY A 79 3.24 5.22 -6.73
CA GLY A 79 2.93 5.81 -8.03
C GLY A 79 4.23 6.25 -8.74
N ASP A 80 4.29 7.51 -9.14
CA ASP A 80 5.45 8.08 -9.83
C ASP A 80 6.47 8.73 -8.88
N GLN A 81 6.26 8.64 -7.56
CA GLN A 81 7.15 9.25 -6.56
C GLN A 81 7.96 8.22 -5.77
N LEU A 82 9.24 8.51 -5.59
CA LEU A 82 10.11 7.82 -4.64
C LEU A 82 10.07 8.56 -3.31
N ILE A 83 9.74 7.87 -2.22
CA ILE A 83 9.93 8.41 -0.86
C ILE A 83 11.41 8.24 -0.49
N GLU A 84 12.17 9.32 -0.50
CA GLU A 84 13.59 9.32 -0.16
C GLU A 84 13.78 9.19 1.36
N GLN A 85 12.98 9.93 2.13
CA GLN A 85 13.10 9.98 3.59
C GLN A 85 11.77 10.29 4.27
N VAL A 86 11.55 9.75 5.47
CA VAL A 86 10.55 10.27 6.41
C VAL A 86 11.24 11.22 7.39
N ILE A 87 10.99 12.51 7.22
CA ILE A 87 11.65 13.59 7.96
C ILE A 87 11.19 13.56 9.41
N ASP A 88 9.88 13.73 9.61
CA ASP A 88 9.26 13.77 10.92
C ASP A 88 7.85 13.18 10.89
N CYS A 89 7.31 12.84 12.05
CA CYS A 89 5.95 12.33 12.18
C CYS A 89 5.18 13.04 13.28
N ASP A 90 3.89 13.25 13.05
CA ASP A 90 2.98 13.77 14.03
C ASP A 90 2.72 12.77 15.16
N THR A 91 2.20 13.30 16.28
CA THR A 91 1.69 12.46 17.36
C THR A 91 0.49 11.65 16.86
N PRO A 92 0.42 10.33 17.13
CA PRO A 92 -0.69 9.51 16.66
C PRO A 92 -2.06 10.00 17.16
N VAL A 93 -3.03 10.11 16.26
CA VAL A 93 -4.43 10.40 16.58
C VAL A 93 -5.17 9.09 16.73
N LEU A 94 -5.61 8.76 17.95
CA LEU A 94 -6.26 7.49 18.28
C LEU A 94 -7.78 7.56 18.10
N SER A 95 -8.36 6.51 17.55
CA SER A 95 -9.81 6.28 17.64
C SER A 95 -10.19 5.98 19.10
N ALA A 96 -11.42 6.34 19.50
CA ALA A 96 -11.97 5.82 20.76
C ALA A 96 -11.96 4.29 20.76
N ALA A 97 -11.55 3.69 21.88
CA ALA A 97 -11.58 2.25 22.03
C ALA A 97 -13.01 1.74 21.86
N SER A 98 -13.16 0.74 20.99
CA SER A 98 -14.43 0.10 20.69
C SER A 98 -14.33 -1.38 21.04
N GLY A 99 -15.48 -2.05 21.22
CA GLY A 99 -15.49 -3.51 21.36
C GLY A 99 -14.96 -4.25 20.12
N GLN A 100 -14.77 -3.51 19.02
CA GLN A 100 -14.33 -3.96 17.71
C GLN A 100 -12.83 -3.77 17.47
N GLY A 101 -12.17 -2.90 18.23
CA GLY A 101 -10.74 -2.62 18.11
C GLY A 101 -10.35 -1.17 18.37
N MET A 102 -9.10 -0.86 18.06
CA MET A 102 -8.55 0.50 18.07
C MET A 102 -7.84 0.76 16.74
N ALA A 103 -7.95 1.99 16.26
CA ALA A 103 -7.27 2.51 15.09
C ALA A 103 -6.51 3.79 15.46
N ALA A 104 -5.55 4.16 14.62
CA ALA A 104 -4.85 5.42 14.73
C ALA A 104 -4.47 5.97 13.35
N ALA A 105 -4.33 7.29 13.27
CA ALA A 105 -3.69 7.95 12.14
C ALA A 105 -2.35 8.53 12.58
N VAL A 106 -1.33 8.37 11.76
CA VAL A 106 -0.03 9.00 11.94
C VAL A 106 0.29 9.74 10.66
N ALA A 107 0.39 11.05 10.75
CA ALA A 107 0.84 11.88 9.64
C ALA A 107 2.36 12.02 9.66
N ALA A 108 2.96 12.22 8.49
CA ALA A 108 4.41 12.35 8.38
C ALA A 108 4.82 13.31 7.26
N GLN A 109 5.86 14.08 7.56
CA GLN A 109 6.56 14.88 6.57
C GLN A 109 7.56 14.01 5.82
N LEU A 110 7.55 14.10 4.50
CA LEU A 110 8.29 13.23 3.61
C LEU A 110 9.17 14.05 2.68
N GLN A 111 10.38 13.55 2.47
CA GLN A 111 11.19 13.92 1.33
C GLN A 111 10.88 12.94 0.21
N VAL A 112 10.43 13.45 -0.93
CA VAL A 112 10.19 12.67 -2.14
C VAL A 112 11.06 13.21 -3.27
N ASP A 113 11.25 12.43 -4.34
CA ASP A 113 11.86 12.94 -5.58
C ASP A 113 10.93 14.01 -6.20
N GLY A 114 11.13 15.26 -5.77
CA GLY A 114 10.22 16.37 -6.02
C GLY A 114 10.10 17.35 -4.84
N PRO A 115 8.99 18.10 -4.79
CA PRO A 115 8.66 18.98 -3.67
C PRO A 115 8.50 18.21 -2.35
N PRO A 116 8.78 18.82 -1.18
CA PRO A 116 8.42 18.25 0.12
C PRO A 116 6.95 17.87 0.15
N SER A 117 6.62 16.76 0.80
CA SER A 117 5.24 16.27 0.81
C SER A 117 4.81 15.74 2.17
N TYR A 118 3.51 15.45 2.32
CA TYR A 118 2.90 15.17 3.62
C TYR A 118 1.91 14.01 3.54
N GLY A 119 2.27 12.84 4.06
CA GLY A 119 1.40 11.67 4.04
C GLY A 119 0.64 11.48 5.35
N ALA A 120 -0.44 10.69 5.31
CA ALA A 120 -1.04 10.15 6.53
C ALA A 120 -1.31 8.65 6.39
N TYR A 121 -1.15 7.92 7.49
CA TYR A 121 -1.10 6.47 7.49
C TYR A 121 -1.98 5.90 8.60
N LEU A 122 -2.77 4.88 8.25
CA LEU A 122 -3.63 4.15 9.16
C LEU A 122 -2.84 3.07 9.88
N PHE A 123 -3.00 3.02 11.20
CA PHE A 123 -2.58 1.91 12.03
C PHE A 123 -3.81 1.26 12.68
N ILE A 124 -3.81 -0.07 12.75
CA ILE A 124 -4.84 -0.85 13.45
C ILE A 124 -4.18 -1.64 14.57
N HIS A 125 -4.80 -1.62 15.76
CA HIS A 125 -4.38 -2.45 16.88
C HIS A 125 -5.01 -3.84 16.76
N LEU A 126 -4.18 -4.82 16.41
CA LEU A 126 -4.55 -6.24 16.37
C LEU A 126 -4.17 -6.94 17.67
N GLN A 127 -4.47 -8.22 17.81
CA GLN A 127 -4.16 -8.98 19.03
C GLN A 127 -2.67 -8.98 19.41
N GLN A 128 -1.79 -8.79 18.43
CA GLN A 128 -0.34 -8.86 18.60
C GLN A 128 0.30 -7.48 18.81
N GLY A 129 -0.45 -6.39 18.62
CA GLY A 129 0.03 -5.01 18.69
C GLY A 129 -0.46 -4.16 17.53
N TRP A 130 0.11 -2.97 17.39
CA TRP A 130 -0.19 -2.02 16.32
C TRP A 130 0.48 -2.39 15.01
N CYS A 131 -0.26 -2.21 13.93
CA CYS A 131 0.19 -2.51 12.59
C CYS A 131 -0.22 -1.43 11.59
N PRO A 132 0.68 -1.01 10.69
CA PRO A 132 0.31 -0.15 9.58
C PRO A 132 -0.62 -0.95 8.66
N ALA A 133 -1.68 -0.29 8.21
CA ALA A 133 -2.76 -0.92 7.46
C ALA A 133 -2.93 -0.29 6.08
N ASP A 134 -2.91 1.04 5.98
CA ASP A 134 -3.24 1.73 4.73
C ASP A 134 -2.73 3.19 4.69
N ILE A 135 -2.73 3.79 3.50
CA ILE A 135 -2.42 5.21 3.27
C ILE A 135 -3.71 6.03 3.31
N LEU A 136 -3.88 6.84 4.35
CA LEU A 136 -5.02 7.73 4.54
C LEU A 136 -4.94 9.01 3.70
N LEU A 137 -3.74 9.52 3.45
CA LEU A 137 -3.51 10.66 2.57
C LEU A 137 -2.21 10.39 1.82
N GLU A 138 -2.27 10.46 0.50
CA GLU A 138 -1.11 10.15 -0.34
C GLU A 138 -0.01 11.19 -0.16
N PRO A 139 1.27 10.76 -0.20
CA PRO A 139 2.40 11.65 -0.03
C PRO A 139 2.36 12.77 -1.08
N ALA A 140 2.13 12.40 -2.34
CA ALA A 140 2.21 13.27 -3.51
C ALA A 140 1.31 14.49 -3.44
N TRP A 141 1.86 15.62 -3.00
CA TRP A 141 1.32 16.92 -3.34
C TRP A 141 2.38 18.01 -3.32
N ASP A 142 2.38 18.82 -4.38
CA ASP A 142 3.27 19.95 -4.54
C ASP A 142 2.73 21.13 -3.71
N HIS A 143 3.45 21.54 -2.67
CA HIS A 143 3.08 22.73 -1.89
C HIS A 143 4.29 23.58 -1.50
N GLY A 144 4.08 24.90 -1.47
CA GLY A 144 5.10 25.90 -1.14
C GLY A 144 5.27 26.20 0.35
N GLY A 145 4.54 25.52 1.24
CA GLY A 145 4.60 25.76 2.70
C GLY A 145 4.42 24.51 3.56
N TYR A 146 3.64 24.60 4.63
CA TYR A 146 3.42 23.50 5.59
C TYR A 146 2.00 22.93 5.47
N CYS A 147 1.78 21.70 5.93
CA CYS A 147 0.45 21.10 5.97
C CYS A 147 0.11 20.66 7.39
N GLU A 148 -1.19 20.72 7.70
CA GLU A 148 -1.78 20.06 8.87
C GLU A 148 -2.77 18.99 8.40
N SER A 149 -3.00 17.98 9.23
CA SER A 149 -4.01 16.96 8.96
C SER A 149 -4.91 16.70 10.15
N GLN A 150 -6.16 16.36 9.86
CA GLN A 150 -7.18 16.03 10.86
C GLN A 150 -7.80 14.68 10.51
N HIS A 151 -8.03 13.86 11.53
CA HIS A 151 -8.53 12.49 11.35
C HIS A 151 -9.67 12.19 12.31
N ALA A 152 -10.77 11.69 11.78
CA ALA A 152 -11.93 11.26 12.55
C ALA A 152 -12.25 9.79 12.27
N PHE A 153 -12.57 9.05 13.33
CA PHE A 153 -12.84 7.61 13.28
C PHE A 153 -14.25 7.32 13.76
N ARG A 154 -14.95 6.42 13.08
CA ARG A 154 -16.25 5.90 13.51
C ARG A 154 -16.31 4.40 13.29
N TRP A 155 -16.49 3.67 14.39
CA TRP A 155 -16.69 2.23 14.38
C TRP A 155 -18.16 1.88 14.24
N GLU A 156 -18.46 0.92 13.38
CA GLU A 156 -19.78 0.30 13.22
C GLU A 156 -19.67 -1.22 13.37
N ALA A 157 -20.73 -1.85 13.87
CA ALA A 157 -20.82 -3.30 13.79
C ALA A 157 -21.08 -3.65 12.32
N GLY A 158 -20.25 -4.52 11.73
CA GLY A 158 -20.48 -4.97 10.36
C GLY A 158 -21.75 -5.80 10.27
N ALA A 159 -22.25 -5.99 9.04
CA ALA A 159 -23.25 -7.01 8.78
C ALA A 159 -22.76 -8.37 9.29
N THR A 160 -23.67 -9.28 9.64
CA THR A 160 -23.42 -10.53 10.40
C THR A 160 -22.29 -11.42 9.88
N ASP A 161 -21.82 -11.21 8.65
CA ASP A 161 -20.74 -11.98 8.00
C ASP A 161 -19.48 -11.15 7.68
N SER A 162 -19.50 -9.83 7.87
CA SER A 162 -18.43 -8.88 7.48
C SER A 162 -17.85 -8.13 8.68
N GLY A 163 -17.52 -8.86 9.75
CA GLY A 163 -16.68 -8.37 10.85
C GLY A 163 -17.07 -7.00 11.43
N ALA A 164 -16.09 -6.16 11.75
CA ALA A 164 -16.32 -4.77 12.16
C ALA A 164 -16.08 -3.82 10.99
N GLU A 165 -16.74 -2.67 10.99
CA GLU A 165 -16.50 -1.62 10.01
C GLU A 165 -15.89 -0.39 10.67
N LEU A 166 -14.91 0.22 9.99
CA LEU A 166 -14.25 1.45 10.41
C LEU A 166 -14.39 2.49 9.30
N HIS A 167 -15.05 3.60 9.62
CA HIS A 167 -15.04 4.78 8.76
C HIS A 167 -13.96 5.74 9.25
N VAL A 168 -13.06 6.13 8.34
CA VAL A 168 -12.03 7.14 8.58
C VAL A 168 -12.28 8.31 7.66
N VAL A 169 -12.34 9.51 8.25
CA VAL A 169 -12.31 10.78 7.53
C VAL A 169 -10.96 11.39 7.78
N SER A 170 -10.21 11.69 6.72
CA SER A 170 -8.92 12.36 6.79
C SER A 170 -8.96 13.62 5.96
N GLU A 171 -8.57 14.73 6.56
CA GLU A 171 -8.47 16.03 5.93
C GLU A 171 -7.02 16.48 5.99
N ARG A 172 -6.53 17.07 4.91
CA ARG A 172 -5.26 17.82 4.90
C ARG A 172 -5.52 19.23 4.41
N ILE A 173 -4.93 20.19 5.09
CA ILE A 173 -4.93 21.59 4.73
C ILE A 173 -3.46 22.00 4.59
N CYS A 174 -3.11 22.49 3.41
CA CYS A 174 -1.76 22.95 3.12
C CYS A 174 -1.76 24.46 2.95
N HIS A 175 -0.82 25.08 3.63
CA HIS A 175 -0.64 26.52 3.70
C HIS A 175 0.55 26.95 2.85
N MET A 176 0.45 28.10 2.22
CA MET A 176 1.57 28.78 1.57
C MET A 176 1.99 30.01 2.37
N PRO A 177 3.29 30.32 2.42
CA PRO A 177 3.75 31.53 3.08
C PRO A 177 3.20 32.75 2.34
N LEU A 178 2.55 33.65 3.08
CA LEU A 178 2.12 34.95 2.57
C LEU A 178 3.17 36.03 2.87
N ASP A 179 3.33 36.98 1.96
CA ASP A 179 4.08 38.19 2.22
C ASP A 179 3.26 39.24 3.01
N GLN A 180 3.91 40.34 3.42
CA GLN A 180 3.26 41.37 4.24
C GLN A 180 2.14 42.11 3.50
N GLU A 181 2.23 42.21 2.17
CA GLU A 181 1.22 42.88 1.35
C GLU A 181 -0.02 41.99 1.22
N GLU A 182 0.17 40.69 0.97
CA GLU A 182 -0.90 39.68 0.93
C GLU A 182 -1.63 39.56 2.28
N ILE A 183 -0.88 39.53 3.38
CA ILE A 183 -1.45 39.54 4.74
C ILE A 183 -2.26 40.82 4.97
N ALA A 184 -1.75 41.99 4.56
CA ALA A 184 -2.45 43.26 4.71
C ALA A 184 -3.72 43.35 3.83
N ALA A 185 -3.74 42.66 2.69
CA ALA A 185 -4.90 42.52 1.82
C ALA A 185 -5.93 41.50 2.34
N GLY A 186 -5.59 40.72 3.36
CA GLY A 186 -6.46 39.69 3.93
C GLY A 186 -6.58 38.45 3.04
N GLU A 187 -5.53 38.15 2.26
CA GLU A 187 -5.45 36.93 1.46
C GLU A 187 -5.46 35.69 2.36
N SER A 188 -5.96 34.57 1.82
CA SER A 188 -5.89 33.29 2.52
C SER A 188 -4.55 32.62 2.26
N ASP A 189 -3.95 32.10 3.31
CA ASP A 189 -2.74 31.27 3.23
C ASP A 189 -3.06 29.83 2.85
N ILE A 190 -4.33 29.43 2.76
CA ILE A 190 -4.73 28.09 2.34
C ILE A 190 -4.47 27.95 0.84
N ALA A 191 -3.39 27.26 0.50
CA ALA A 191 -3.09 26.90 -0.87
C ALA A 191 -4.07 25.85 -1.38
N MET A 192 -4.40 24.87 -0.51
CA MET A 192 -5.25 23.75 -0.86
C MET A 192 -5.76 23.03 0.38
N SER A 193 -6.91 22.39 0.22
CA SER A 193 -7.43 21.41 1.16
C SER A 193 -7.90 20.17 0.41
N GLU A 194 -7.79 19.01 1.03
CA GLU A 194 -8.36 17.77 0.52
C GLU A 194 -9.05 16.99 1.64
N CYS A 195 -10.04 16.20 1.24
CA CYS A 195 -10.78 15.31 2.12
C CYS A 195 -10.84 13.92 1.51
N ARG A 196 -10.29 12.93 2.21
CA ARG A 196 -10.44 11.50 1.94
C ARG A 196 -11.36 10.85 2.97
N ARG A 197 -12.31 10.05 2.49
CA ARG A 197 -13.21 9.24 3.32
C ARG A 197 -13.08 7.79 2.91
N THR A 198 -12.63 6.95 3.84
CA THR A 198 -12.42 5.54 3.57
C THR A 198 -13.22 4.71 4.56
N GLN A 199 -13.96 3.74 4.05
CA GLN A 199 -14.64 2.71 4.81
C GLN A 199 -13.85 1.42 4.71
N TYR A 200 -13.48 0.87 5.86
CA TYR A 200 -12.75 -0.38 5.99
C TYR A 200 -13.63 -1.47 6.58
N GLY A 201 -13.51 -2.67 6.05
CA GLY A 201 -13.98 -3.90 6.68
C GLY A 201 -12.82 -4.57 7.41
N LEU A 202 -13.07 -5.03 8.64
CA LEU A 202 -12.11 -5.68 9.51
C LEU A 202 -12.59 -7.09 9.87
N ALA A 203 -11.85 -8.10 9.42
CA ALA A 203 -12.14 -9.49 9.71
C ALA A 203 -10.88 -10.20 10.22
N GLY A 204 -10.82 -10.45 11.53
CA GLY A 204 -9.63 -11.00 12.18
C GLY A 204 -8.44 -10.03 12.04
N ASN A 205 -7.40 -10.45 11.33
CA ASN A 205 -6.19 -9.62 11.05
C ASN A 205 -6.21 -8.98 9.66
N LEU A 206 -7.33 -9.09 8.93
CA LEU A 206 -7.47 -8.55 7.59
C LEU A 206 -8.20 -7.20 7.64
N VAL A 207 -7.62 -6.21 6.97
CA VAL A 207 -8.21 -4.90 6.72
C VAL A 207 -8.45 -4.79 5.21
N THR A 208 -9.69 -4.52 4.81
CA THR A 208 -10.07 -4.34 3.40
C THR A 208 -10.76 -3.00 3.20
N ILE A 209 -10.39 -2.26 2.16
CA ILE A 209 -11.15 -1.08 1.75
C ILE A 209 -12.47 -1.53 1.13
N ILE A 210 -13.59 -1.12 1.73
CA ILE A 210 -14.95 -1.32 1.21
C ILE A 210 -15.29 -0.22 0.22
N SER A 211 -15.01 1.03 0.60
CA SER A 211 -15.22 2.20 -0.24
C SER A 211 -14.21 3.30 0.10
N GLN A 212 -13.85 4.09 -0.91
CA GLN A 212 -13.03 5.28 -0.76
C GLN A 212 -13.63 6.40 -1.59
N PHE A 213 -13.60 7.61 -1.04
CA PHE A 213 -14.07 8.82 -1.69
C PHE A 213 -13.08 9.96 -1.42
N ASP A 214 -12.63 10.58 -2.50
CA ASP A 214 -11.65 11.67 -2.48
C ASP A 214 -12.29 12.93 -3.04
N THR A 215 -12.07 14.05 -2.37
CA THR A 215 -12.55 15.37 -2.79
C THR A 215 -11.49 16.43 -2.56
N GLU A 216 -11.31 17.29 -3.56
CA GLU A 216 -10.64 18.56 -3.37
C GLU A 216 -11.54 19.51 -2.56
N GLY A 217 -10.93 20.22 -1.61
CA GLY A 217 -11.60 21.06 -0.63
C GLY A 217 -11.83 20.37 0.73
N PRO A 218 -12.38 21.14 1.69
CA PRO A 218 -12.49 20.69 3.07
C PRO A 218 -13.52 19.57 3.24
N CYS A 219 -13.35 18.80 4.30
CA CYS A 219 -14.32 17.79 4.67
C CYS A 219 -15.64 18.45 5.08
N GLN A 220 -16.68 18.32 4.23
CA GLN A 220 -18.01 18.80 4.60
C GLN A 220 -18.48 18.11 5.88
N SER A 221 -18.82 18.90 6.92
CA SER A 221 -19.45 18.40 8.12
C SER A 221 -20.72 17.62 7.74
N ARG A 222 -20.73 16.31 7.99
CA ARG A 222 -21.95 15.51 7.95
C ARG A 222 -22.56 15.42 9.32
#